data_AF-A0A349WHF3-F1
#
_entry.id   AF-A0A349WHF3-F1
#
_cell.length_a   1.000
_cell.length_b   1.000
_cell.length_c   1.000
_cell.angle_alpha   90.00
_cell.angle_beta   90.00
_cell.angle_gamma   90.00
#
_symmetry.space_group_name_H-M   'P 1'
#
loop_
_entity.id
_entity.type
_entity.pdbx_description
1 polymer ?
#
loop_
_entity_poly.entity_id
_entity_poly.type
_entity_poly.pdbx_seq_one_letter_code
_entity_poly.pdbx_strand_id
1 'polypeptide(L)'
;QKLLEKLQNANLGIDPSDERVLKELALYAEKCDISEEITRLRSHILQFEQTSKLDGPIGRKLEFILQEISRELNTFCSKSARSQSTSIALEARVEVEKIREQVMNIE
;
A
#
# COMPACT_ATOMS: atom_id res chain seq x y z
N GLN A 1 17.06 15.36 0.76
CA GLN A 1 18.37 15.70 1.38
C GLN A 1 18.96 14.55 2.21
N LYS A 2 18.25 13.93 3.17
CA LYS A 2 18.81 12.85 4.01
C LYS A 2 19.36 11.60 3.28
N LEU A 3 18.93 11.30 2.05
CA LEU A 3 19.34 10.07 1.34
C LEU A 3 20.69 10.20 0.62
N LEU A 4 20.93 11.33 -0.06
CA LEU A 4 22.23 11.63 -0.70
C LEU A 4 23.35 11.71 0.33
N GLU A 5 23.07 12.33 1.48
CA GLU A 5 23.99 12.40 2.60
C GLU A 5 24.31 11.00 3.17
N LYS A 6 23.31 10.12 3.29
CA LYS A 6 23.53 8.72 3.67
C LYS A 6 24.39 7.95 2.66
N LEU A 7 24.23 8.21 1.36
CA LEU A 7 25.04 7.57 0.31
C LEU A 7 26.49 8.04 0.36
N GLN A 8 26.73 9.35 0.55
CA GLN A 8 28.06 9.90 0.75
C GLN A 8 28.75 9.28 1.98
N ASN A 9 27.99 9.08 3.06
CA ASN A 9 28.51 8.48 4.30
C ASN A 9 28.65 6.95 4.26
N ALA A 10 28.12 6.26 3.25
CA ALA A 10 28.15 4.80 3.15
C ALA A 10 29.50 4.24 2.66
N ASN A 11 30.44 5.10 2.27
CA ASN A 11 31.80 4.76 1.85
C ASN A 11 31.88 3.61 0.82
N LEU A 12 30.96 3.64 -0.16
CA LEU A 12 30.74 2.57 -1.12
C LEU A 12 31.78 2.49 -2.26
N GLY A 13 32.78 3.38 -2.27
CA GLY A 13 33.79 3.45 -3.35
C GLY A 13 33.21 3.86 -4.72
N ILE A 14 31.98 4.39 -4.74
CA ILE A 14 31.28 4.86 -5.93
C ILE A 14 30.99 6.36 -5.78
N ASP A 15 31.03 7.09 -6.89
CA ASP A 15 30.68 8.51 -6.94
C ASP A 15 29.16 8.68 -6.85
N PRO A 16 28.60 9.28 -5.78
CA PRO A 16 27.16 9.49 -5.64
C PRO A 16 26.59 10.50 -6.64
N SER A 17 27.45 11.24 -7.36
CA SER A 17 27.06 12.16 -8.43
C SER A 17 27.06 11.52 -9.83
N ASP A 18 27.49 10.25 -9.96
CA ASP A 18 27.39 9.50 -11.21
C ASP A 18 25.91 9.38 -11.62
N GLU A 19 25.60 9.82 -12.84
CA GLU A 19 24.25 9.82 -13.40
C GLU A 19 23.60 8.42 -13.39
N ARG A 20 24.40 7.35 -13.56
CA ARG A 20 23.91 5.97 -13.49
C ARG A 20 23.48 5.61 -12.07
N VAL A 21 24.24 6.02 -11.05
CA VAL A 21 23.90 5.82 -9.65
C VAL A 21 22.61 6.58 -9.31
N LEU A 22 22.48 7.83 -9.77
CA LEU A 22 21.29 8.63 -9.55
C LEU A 22 20.04 8.03 -10.23
N LYS A 23 20.18 7.49 -11.45
CA LYS A 23 19.08 6.80 -12.16
C LYS A 23 18.63 5.53 -11.43
N GLU A 24 19.56 4.66 -11.06
CA GLU A 24 19.23 3.44 -10.30
C GLU A 24 18.60 3.77 -8.95
N LEU A 25 19.08 4.81 -8.27
CA LEU A 25 18.51 5.29 -7.02
C LEU A 25 17.07 5.79 -7.20
N ALA A 26 16.81 6.57 -8.26
CA ALA A 26 15.46 7.04 -8.57
C ALA A 26 14.51 5.88 -8.86
N LEU A 27 14.94 4.90 -9.66
CA LEU A 27 14.17 3.69 -9.95
C LEU A 27 13.91 2.86 -8.69
N TYR A 28 14.89 2.74 -7.80
CA TYR A 28 14.72 2.05 -6.52
C TYR A 28 13.73 2.79 -5.62
N ALA A 29 13.84 4.12 -5.52
CA ALA A 29 12.93 4.95 -4.74
C ALA A 29 11.48 4.82 -5.23
N GLU A 30 11.26 4.83 -6.54
CA GLU A 30 9.94 4.61 -7.15
C GLU A 30 9.40 3.20 -6.84
N LYS A 31 10.27 2.16 -6.90
CA LYS A 31 9.89 0.78 -6.60
C LYS A 31 9.52 0.55 -5.13
N CYS A 32 10.06 1.33 -4.20
CA CYS A 32 9.79 1.18 -2.76
C CYS A 32 8.85 2.24 -2.19
N ASP A 33 8.37 3.18 -3.02
CA ASP A 33 7.39 4.19 -2.59
C ASP A 33 5.99 3.58 -2.49
N ILE A 34 5.48 3.56 -1.27
CA ILE A 34 4.16 3.05 -0.88
C ILE A 34 3.17 4.18 -0.53
N SER A 35 3.56 5.43 -0.75
CA SER A 35 2.78 6.61 -0.32
C SER A 35 1.42 6.69 -1.00
N GLU A 36 1.37 6.29 -2.27
CA GLU A 36 0.12 6.24 -3.03
C GLU A 36 -0.82 5.17 -2.49
N GLU A 37 -0.34 3.95 -2.24
CA GLU A 37 -1.13 2.84 -1.69
C GLU A 37 -1.71 3.21 -0.32
N ILE A 38 -0.93 3.84 0.56
CA ILE A 38 -1.43 4.32 1.87
C ILE A 38 -2.56 5.35 1.69
N THR A 39 -2.40 6.28 0.74
CA THR A 39 -3.40 7.32 0.48
C THR A 39 -4.69 6.72 -0.06
N ARG A 40 -4.58 5.78 -1.01
CA ARG A 40 -5.72 5.07 -1.59
C ARG A 40 -6.43 4.17 -0.58
N LEU A 41 -5.68 3.42 0.23
CA LEU A 41 -6.23 2.61 1.33
C LEU A 41 -7.08 3.46 2.27
N ARG A 42 -6.59 4.63 2.69
CA ARG A 42 -7.36 5.56 3.54
C ARG A 42 -8.66 6.01 2.85
N SER A 43 -8.60 6.32 1.56
CA SER A 43 -9.78 6.71 0.79
C SER A 43 -10.80 5.57 0.70
N HIS A 44 -10.36 4.34 0.40
CA HIS A 44 -11.25 3.19 0.30
C HIS A 44 -11.84 2.78 1.66
N ILE A 45 -11.06 2.85 2.75
CA ILE A 45 -11.56 2.60 4.10
C ILE A 45 -12.65 3.62 4.46
N LEU A 46 -12.43 4.91 4.18
CA LEU A 46 -13.45 5.94 4.40
C LEU A 46 -14.73 5.67 3.58
N GLN A 47 -14.58 5.28 2.31
CA GLN A 47 -15.73 4.93 1.46
C GLN A 47 -16.47 3.70 1.98
N PHE A 48 -15.75 2.70 2.52
CA PHE A 48 -16.32 1.52 3.15
C PHE A 48 -17.15 1.92 4.38
N GLU A 49 -16.59 2.72 5.28
CA GLU A 49 -17.27 3.22 6.49
C GLU A 49 -18.49 4.08 6.19
N GLN A 50 -18.46 4.86 5.12
CA GLN A 50 -19.61 5.66 4.68
C GLN A 50 -20.68 4.77 4.08
N THR A 51 -20.29 3.81 3.24
CA THR A 51 -21.24 2.91 2.55
C THR A 51 -21.92 1.96 3.53
N SER A 52 -21.22 1.50 4.57
CA SER A 52 -21.77 0.59 5.59
C SER A 52 -22.86 1.23 6.46
N LYS A 53 -23.02 2.56 6.39
CA LYS A 53 -24.03 3.34 7.13
C LYS A 53 -25.22 3.75 6.26
N LEU A 54 -25.23 3.38 4.97
CA LEU A 54 -26.35 3.70 4.09
C LEU A 54 -27.49 2.71 4.30
N ASP A 55 -28.72 3.20 4.19
CA ASP A 55 -29.91 2.36 4.16
C ASP A 55 -30.11 1.74 2.77
N GLY A 56 -30.54 0.49 2.72
CA GLY A 56 -30.83 -0.25 1.48
C GLY A 56 -29.72 -1.24 1.08
N PRO A 57 -29.79 -1.78 -0.16
CA PRO A 57 -28.91 -2.87 -0.57
C PRO A 57 -27.49 -2.36 -0.85
N ILE A 58 -26.58 -2.62 0.10
CA ILE A 58 -25.19 -2.13 0.06
C ILE A 58 -24.15 -3.22 -0.22
N GLY A 59 -24.52 -4.50 -0.14
CA GLY A 59 -23.57 -5.63 -0.20
C GLY A 59 -22.65 -5.58 -1.41
N ARG A 60 -23.22 -5.42 -2.61
CA ARG A 60 -22.44 -5.33 -3.86
C ARG A 60 -21.49 -4.13 -3.91
N LYS A 61 -21.89 -2.99 -3.35
CA LYS A 61 -21.03 -1.79 -3.33
C LYS A 61 -19.87 -1.97 -2.35
N LEU A 62 -20.13 -2.56 -1.18
CA LEU A 62 -19.09 -2.91 -0.22
C LEU A 62 -18.11 -3.94 -0.79
N GLU A 63 -18.60 -4.91 -1.57
CA GLU A 63 -17.74 -5.90 -2.23
C GLU A 63 -16.73 -5.24 -3.18
N PHE A 64 -17.17 -4.29 -4.02
CA PHE A 64 -16.26 -3.55 -4.88
C PHE A 64 -15.21 -2.76 -4.09
N ILE A 65 -15.61 -2.12 -2.99
CA ILE A 65 -14.66 -1.37 -2.16
C ILE A 65 -13.62 -2.32 -1.53
N LEU A 66 -14.04 -3.49 -1.05
CA LEU A 66 -13.12 -4.50 -0.50
C LEU A 66 -12.15 -5.05 -1.55
N GLN A 67 -12.59 -5.21 -2.80
CA GLN A 67 -11.71 -5.60 -3.91
C GLN A 67 -10.62 -4.56 -4.15
N GLU A 68 -10.96 -3.27 -4.13
CA GLU A 68 -9.98 -2.19 -4.27
C GLU A 68 -9.02 -2.14 -3.08
N ILE A 69 -9.51 -2.29 -1.83
CA ILE A 69 -8.64 -2.41 -0.65
C ILE A 69 -7.65 -3.58 -0.81
N SER A 70 -8.12 -4.74 -1.27
CA SER A 70 -7.27 -5.91 -1.50
C SER A 70 -6.21 -5.64 -2.57
N ARG A 71 -6.56 -4.95 -3.66
CA ARG A 71 -5.61 -4.53 -4.71
C ARG A 71 -4.52 -3.63 -4.13
N GLU A 72 -4.89 -2.63 -3.35
CA GLU A 72 -3.93 -1.70 -2.74
C GLU A 72 -3.02 -2.41 -1.72
N LEU A 73 -3.54 -3.34 -0.91
CA LEU A 73 -2.72 -4.16 -0.01
C LEU A 73 -1.72 -5.06 -0.75
N ASN A 74 -2.08 -5.59 -1.92
CA ASN A 74 -1.16 -6.39 -2.73
C ASN A 74 0.02 -5.55 -3.26
N THR A 75 -0.27 -4.36 -3.76
CA THR A 75 0.78 -3.43 -4.24
C THR A 75 1.63 -2.92 -3.08
N PHE A 76 1.02 -2.61 -1.94
CA PHE A 76 1.74 -2.24 -0.72
C PHE A 76 2.72 -3.35 -0.30
N CYS A 77 2.27 -4.61 -0.30
CA CYS A 77 3.12 -5.76 0.03
C CYS A 77 4.29 -5.92 -0.93
N SER A 78 4.07 -5.78 -2.25
CA SER A 78 5.12 -5.99 -3.25
C SER A 78 6.18 -4.88 -3.26
N LYS A 79 5.80 -3.66 -2.86
CA LYS A 79 6.72 -2.50 -2.74
C LYS A 79 7.35 -2.35 -1.35
N SER A 80 6.78 -2.98 -0.32
CA SER A 80 7.25 -2.83 1.07
C SER A 80 8.66 -3.42 1.27
N ALA A 81 9.62 -2.56 1.60
CA ALA A 81 11.01 -2.97 1.88
C ALA A 81 11.23 -3.52 3.31
N ARG A 82 10.23 -3.43 4.20
CA ARG A 82 10.35 -3.83 5.62
C ARG A 82 9.45 -5.02 5.92
N SER A 83 10.02 -6.05 6.54
CA SER A 83 9.29 -7.26 6.95
C SER A 83 8.08 -6.97 7.84
N GLN A 84 8.19 -6.00 8.75
CA GLN A 84 7.08 -5.60 9.62
C GLN A 84 5.90 -5.02 8.83
N SER A 85 6.17 -4.21 7.80
CA SER A 85 5.12 -3.67 6.91
C SER A 85 4.41 -4.80 6.16
N THR A 86 5.16 -5.77 5.64
CA THR A 86 4.60 -6.96 5.00
C THR A 86 3.73 -7.77 5.96
N SER A 87 4.15 -7.97 7.21
CA SER A 87 3.35 -8.69 8.22
C SER A 87 2.01 -8.00 8.46
N ILE A 88 2.03 -6.68 8.67
CA ILE A 88 0.80 -5.88 8.90
C ILE A 88 -0.15 -5.98 7.70
N ALA A 89 0.38 -5.93 6.47
CA ALA A 89 -0.44 -6.02 5.28
C ALA A 89 -1.02 -7.43 5.06
N LEU A 90 -0.29 -8.49 5.44
CA LEU A 90 -0.83 -9.85 5.43
C LEU A 90 -1.98 -10.02 6.44
N GLU A 91 -1.82 -9.49 7.65
CA GLU A 91 -2.88 -9.47 8.67
C GLU A 91 -4.11 -8.68 8.17
N ALA A 92 -3.89 -7.51 7.57
CA ALA A 92 -4.98 -6.72 6.99
C ALA A 92 -5.72 -7.47 5.87
N ARG A 93 -5.03 -8.26 5.05
CA ARG A 93 -5.65 -9.10 4.02
C ARG A 93 -6.56 -10.18 4.61
N VAL A 94 -6.15 -10.77 5.74
CA VAL A 94 -6.98 -11.74 6.46
C VAL A 94 -8.28 -11.08 6.94
N GLU A 95 -8.19 -9.87 7.49
CA GLU A 95 -9.37 -9.13 7.92
C GLU A 95 -10.27 -8.72 6.74
N VAL A 96 -9.71 -8.30 5.61
CA VAL A 96 -10.49 -8.00 4.39
C VAL A 96 -11.29 -9.22 3.93
N GLU A 97 -10.72 -10.42 3.95
CA GLU A 97 -11.43 -11.63 3.55
C GLU A 97 -12.58 -11.98 4.53
N LYS A 98 -12.34 -11.88 5.84
CA LYS A 98 -13.39 -12.06 6.86
C LYS A 98 -14.54 -11.06 6.69
N ILE A 99 -14.22 -9.81 6.34
CA ILE A 99 -15.24 -8.79 6.08
C ILE A 99 -15.99 -9.11 4.78
N ARG A 100 -15.27 -9.59 3.74
CA ARG A 100 -15.88 -9.99 2.47
C ARG A 100 -16.92 -11.10 2.65
N GLU A 101 -16.61 -12.12 3.46
CA GLU A 101 -17.55 -13.17 3.81
C GLU A 101 -18.82 -12.62 4.48
N GLN A 102 -18.69 -11.63 5.37
CA GLN A 102 -19.84 -10.98 5.99
C GLN A 102 -20.66 -10.19 4.97
N VAL A 103 -20.00 -9.41 4.11
CA VAL A 103 -20.64 -8.59 3.07
C VAL A 103 -21.43 -9.43 2.07
N MET A 104 -20.98 -10.64 1.75
CA MET A 104 -21.72 -11.56 0.88
C MET A 104 -23.09 -11.98 1.44
N ASN A 105 -23.30 -11.83 2.74
CA ASN A 105 -24.57 -12.15 3.41
C ASN A 105 -25.47 -10.91 3.63
N ILE A 106 -25.02 -9.72 3.21
CA ILE A 106 -25.78 -8.47 3.31
C ILE A 106 -26.51 -8.24 1.98
N GLU A 107 -27.85 -8.24 2.02
CA GLU A 107 -28.71 -7.85 0.89
C GLU A 107 -28.70 -6.33 0.68
#